data_AF-A0A6G0I474-F1
#
_entry.id   AF-A0A6G0I474-F1
#
_cell.length_a   1.000
_cell.length_b   1.000
_cell.length_c   1.000
_cell.angle_alpha   90.00
_cell.angle_beta   90.00
_cell.angle_gamma   90.00
#
_symmetry.space_group_name_H-M   'P 1'
#
loop_
_entity.id
_entity.type
_entity.pdbx_description
1 polymer ?
#
loop_
_entity_poly.entity_id
_entity_poly.type
_entity_poly.pdbx_seq_one_letter_code
_entity_poly.pdbx_strand_id
1 'polypeptide(L)'
;MLSSLALEGLCLRRDAEPFKHERPRAAEPHAASVWFGGKTLLAAGLAGLLLYLVGHPLRHEGQCWKLLFLSSVLYPLFKSLGVLGPSEVEVSDICEGRKMNVAHGLAWSFYLGYLRLVLPRLEDSITAFRATHQSSTFWGRGNRKLLILIPLNANISHKLEDEDDSIHFYDNLPNNEIDRAGVRGRVYKHRVYRVQDEDGKGYNCVVEYATPLLTLYNMSQESRAGFGEPERRQQVLLFYTTLQDILENSLECRNRYKLILLNDEHEDDPHFLSKAILRHLQQQEKEEFCLSPPPHRRWFTRQPTRPDVLQPITCGAALIR
;
A
#
# COMPACT_ATOMS: atom_id res chain seq x y z
N MET A 1 21.23 -38.35 -8.11
CA MET A 1 20.84 -36.92 -8.19
C MET A 1 20.37 -36.51 -9.58
N LEU A 2 21.15 -36.69 -10.66
CA LEU A 2 20.69 -36.42 -12.03
C LEU A 2 19.49 -37.29 -12.45
N SER A 3 19.47 -38.57 -12.05
CA SER A 3 18.33 -39.48 -12.27
C SER A 3 17.06 -39.01 -11.55
N SER A 4 17.15 -38.57 -10.29
CA SER A 4 16.04 -38.01 -9.52
C SER A 4 15.43 -36.75 -10.13
N LEU A 5 16.27 -35.79 -10.52
CA LEU A 5 15.83 -34.52 -11.12
C LEU A 5 15.20 -34.76 -12.49
N ALA A 6 15.73 -35.70 -13.27
CA ALA A 6 15.12 -36.13 -14.54
C ALA A 6 13.76 -36.81 -14.31
N LEU A 7 13.63 -37.65 -13.26
CA LEU A 7 12.37 -38.27 -12.89
C LEU A 7 11.33 -37.22 -12.46
N GLU A 8 11.75 -36.22 -11.68
CA GLU A 8 10.91 -35.09 -11.29
C GLU A 8 10.44 -34.28 -12.49
N GLY A 9 11.33 -34.00 -13.45
CA GLY A 9 10.97 -33.34 -14.70
C GLY A 9 9.94 -34.13 -15.51
N LEU A 10 10.06 -35.46 -15.55
CA LEU A 10 9.10 -36.35 -16.23
C LEU A 10 7.74 -36.41 -15.51
N CYS A 11 7.73 -36.47 -14.17
CA CYS A 11 6.50 -36.43 -13.37
C CYS A 11 5.75 -35.11 -13.55
N LEU A 12 6.45 -33.98 -13.42
CA LEU A 12 5.87 -32.65 -13.64
C LEU A 12 5.39 -32.45 -15.09
N ARG A 13 6.07 -33.06 -16.07
CA ARG A 13 5.63 -33.06 -17.48
C ARG A 13 4.31 -33.80 -17.65
N ARG A 14 4.14 -34.94 -16.98
CA ARG A 14 2.89 -35.71 -16.98
C ARG A 14 1.74 -34.92 -16.36
N ASP A 15 1.98 -34.24 -15.25
CA ASP A 15 0.96 -33.43 -14.58
C ASP A 15 0.60 -32.15 -15.34
N ALA A 16 1.53 -31.64 -16.17
CA ALA A 16 1.31 -30.46 -17.01
C ALA A 16 0.74 -30.75 -18.41
N GLU A 17 0.75 -32.01 -18.87
CA GLU A 17 0.15 -32.44 -20.15
C GLU A 17 -1.32 -32.02 -20.36
N PRO A 18 -2.24 -32.15 -19.37
CA PRO A 18 -3.64 -31.78 -19.57
C PRO A 18 -3.84 -30.27 -19.78
N PHE A 19 -2.91 -29.41 -19.36
CA PHE A 19 -3.01 -27.94 -19.47
C PHE A 19 -2.34 -27.36 -20.72
N LYS A 20 -1.81 -28.19 -21.62
CA LYS A 20 -1.08 -27.73 -22.82
C LYS A 20 -1.96 -27.00 -23.83
N HIS A 21 -3.27 -27.29 -23.89
CA HIS A 21 -4.17 -26.61 -24.81
C HIS A 21 -4.62 -25.21 -24.34
N GLU A 22 -4.49 -24.91 -23.04
CA GLU A 22 -4.97 -23.65 -22.45
C GLU A 22 -3.87 -22.61 -22.21
N ARG A 23 -2.58 -22.97 -22.37
CA ARG A 23 -1.48 -22.00 -22.27
C ARG A 23 -1.18 -21.36 -23.64
N PRO A 24 -0.89 -20.05 -23.70
CA PRO A 24 -0.61 -19.36 -24.96
C PRO A 24 0.64 -19.93 -25.65
N ARG A 25 0.55 -20.17 -26.97
CA ARG A 25 1.58 -20.75 -27.87
C ARG A 25 2.95 -20.04 -27.86
N ALA A 26 3.08 -18.87 -27.24
CA ALA A 26 4.35 -18.16 -27.09
C ALA A 26 5.33 -18.83 -26.10
N ALA A 27 4.90 -19.86 -25.35
CA ALA A 27 5.72 -20.55 -24.35
C ALA A 27 6.42 -21.83 -24.85
N GLU A 28 6.31 -22.21 -26.13
CA GLU A 28 6.83 -23.51 -26.60
C GLU A 28 8.36 -23.63 -26.69
N PRO A 29 9.16 -22.59 -27.05
CA PRO A 29 10.62 -22.70 -26.91
C PRO A 29 11.09 -22.46 -25.45
N HIS A 30 10.21 -21.93 -24.60
CA HIS A 30 10.53 -21.57 -23.22
C HIS A 30 10.25 -22.65 -22.19
N ALA A 31 9.37 -23.61 -22.47
CA ALA A 31 9.11 -24.72 -21.53
C ALA A 31 10.35 -25.60 -21.31
N ALA A 32 11.19 -25.79 -22.34
CA ALA A 32 12.46 -26.52 -22.19
C ALA A 32 13.57 -25.66 -21.55
N SER A 33 13.62 -24.36 -21.83
CA SER A 33 14.67 -23.45 -21.32
C SER A 33 14.39 -22.90 -19.91
N VAL A 34 13.15 -22.87 -19.45
CA VAL A 34 12.79 -22.55 -18.06
C VAL A 34 13.08 -23.73 -17.13
N TRP A 35 13.00 -24.97 -17.63
CA TRP A 35 13.34 -26.16 -16.84
C TRP A 35 14.84 -26.36 -16.63
N PHE A 36 15.65 -25.78 -17.53
CA PHE A 36 17.10 -25.85 -17.55
C PHE A 36 17.75 -24.47 -17.30
N GLY A 37 17.18 -23.68 -16.39
CA GLY A 37 17.86 -22.47 -15.90
C GLY A 37 19.20 -22.82 -15.23
N GLY A 38 20.18 -21.90 -15.26
CA GLY A 38 21.61 -22.11 -14.93
C GLY A 38 22.00 -22.86 -13.64
N LYS A 39 21.02 -23.18 -12.77
CA LYS A 39 21.15 -24.13 -11.67
C LYS A 39 21.46 -25.57 -12.14
N THR A 40 21.10 -25.96 -13.36
CA THR A 40 21.42 -27.30 -13.90
C THR A 40 22.91 -27.49 -14.20
N LEU A 41 23.60 -26.43 -14.63
CA LEU A 41 25.06 -26.41 -14.82
C LEU A 41 25.81 -26.50 -13.48
N LEU A 42 25.33 -25.79 -12.46
CA LEU A 42 25.86 -25.91 -11.10
C LEU A 42 25.60 -27.29 -10.48
N ALA A 43 24.40 -27.85 -10.68
CA ALA A 43 24.07 -29.19 -10.21
C ALA A 43 24.90 -30.26 -10.93
N ALA A 44 25.11 -30.13 -12.24
CA ALA A 44 25.98 -31.01 -13.02
C ALA A 44 27.46 -30.86 -12.62
N GLY A 45 27.91 -29.63 -12.37
CA GLY A 45 29.26 -29.34 -11.87
C GLY A 45 29.50 -29.89 -10.47
N LEU A 46 28.54 -29.73 -9.55
CA LEU A 46 28.59 -30.31 -8.19
C LEU A 46 28.50 -31.84 -8.21
N ALA A 47 27.67 -32.41 -9.09
CA ALA A 47 27.62 -33.85 -9.30
C ALA A 47 28.94 -34.39 -9.87
N GLY A 48 29.54 -33.67 -10.83
CA GLY A 48 30.86 -33.97 -11.37
C GLY A 48 31.97 -33.85 -10.32
N LEU A 49 31.93 -32.81 -9.48
CA LEU A 49 32.86 -32.60 -8.37
C LEU A 49 32.71 -33.68 -7.30
N LEU A 50 31.49 -34.08 -6.95
CA LEU A 50 31.21 -35.20 -6.05
C LEU A 50 31.72 -36.52 -6.63
N LEU A 51 31.53 -36.78 -7.93
CA LEU A 51 32.07 -37.97 -8.59
C LEU A 51 33.60 -37.95 -8.64
N TYR A 52 34.20 -36.78 -8.82
CA TYR A 52 35.66 -36.58 -8.80
C TYR A 52 36.25 -36.78 -7.39
N LEU A 53 35.61 -36.22 -6.36
CA LEU A 53 36.02 -36.36 -4.96
C LEU A 53 35.80 -37.77 -4.41
N VAL A 54 34.74 -38.46 -4.84
CA VAL A 54 34.48 -39.87 -4.50
C VAL A 54 35.37 -40.83 -5.31
N GLY A 55 35.94 -40.37 -6.44
CA GLY A 55 36.86 -41.10 -7.30
C GLY A 55 38.21 -41.47 -6.66
N HIS A 56 38.48 -41.03 -5.43
CA HIS A 56 39.67 -41.41 -4.66
C HIS A 56 39.31 -41.68 -3.18
N PRO A 57 39.31 -42.92 -2.64
CA PRO A 57 39.00 -44.25 -3.18
C PRO A 57 37.84 -44.91 -2.39
N LEU A 58 36.65 -45.09 -2.97
CA LEU A 58 35.67 -46.08 -2.47
C LEU A 58 36.00 -47.45 -3.07
N ARG A 59 36.88 -48.17 -2.38
CA ARG A 59 37.44 -49.47 -2.78
C ARG A 59 36.43 -50.62 -2.61
N HIS A 60 35.32 -50.62 -3.35
CA HIS A 60 34.51 -51.82 -3.62
C HIS A 60 33.49 -51.61 -4.77
N GLU A 61 33.72 -52.21 -5.94
CA GLU A 61 32.91 -52.05 -7.17
C GLU A 61 31.40 -52.33 -7.01
N GLY A 62 30.99 -53.08 -5.98
CA GLY A 62 29.59 -53.43 -5.74
C GLY A 62 28.74 -52.42 -4.95
N GLN A 63 29.31 -51.35 -4.39
CA GLN A 63 28.58 -50.40 -3.53
C GLN A 63 28.03 -49.17 -4.29
N CYS A 64 28.65 -48.76 -5.41
CA CYS A 64 28.18 -47.62 -6.20
C CYS A 64 26.79 -47.83 -6.81
N TRP A 65 26.49 -49.03 -7.31
CA TRP A 65 25.17 -49.34 -7.86
C TRP A 65 24.10 -49.29 -6.76
N LYS A 66 24.41 -49.78 -5.56
CA LYS A 66 23.52 -49.69 -4.39
C LYS A 66 23.20 -48.24 -4.02
N LEU A 67 24.19 -47.35 -4.05
CA LEU A 67 23.99 -45.91 -3.78
C LEU A 67 23.14 -45.23 -4.86
N LEU A 68 23.32 -45.56 -6.14
CA LEU A 68 22.50 -45.02 -7.23
C LEU A 68 21.05 -45.47 -7.11
N PHE A 69 20.80 -46.77 -6.89
CA PHE A 69 19.47 -47.31 -6.64
C PHE A 69 18.84 -46.71 -5.39
N LEU A 70 19.58 -46.63 -4.28
CA LEU A 70 19.11 -46.02 -3.05
C LEU A 70 18.71 -44.56 -3.27
N SER A 71 19.54 -43.76 -3.95
CA SER A 71 19.21 -42.35 -4.24
C SER A 71 17.97 -42.19 -5.13
N SER A 72 17.77 -43.12 -6.08
CA SER A 72 16.63 -43.11 -6.99
C SER A 72 15.31 -43.48 -6.31
N VAL A 73 15.35 -44.29 -5.25
CA VAL A 73 14.18 -44.67 -4.45
C VAL A 73 13.93 -43.66 -3.32
N LEU A 74 15.00 -43.14 -2.73
CA LEU A 74 14.93 -42.24 -1.58
C LEU A 74 14.42 -40.85 -1.96
N TYR A 75 14.74 -40.36 -3.17
CA TYR A 75 14.24 -39.08 -3.66
C TYR A 75 12.71 -39.02 -3.85
N PRO A 76 12.05 -39.94 -4.61
CA PRO A 76 10.60 -39.93 -4.73
C PRO A 76 9.93 -40.22 -3.39
N LEU A 77 10.57 -41.01 -2.51
CA LEU A 77 10.11 -41.23 -1.14
C LEU A 77 10.10 -39.92 -0.34
N PHE A 78 11.20 -39.17 -0.28
CA PHE A 78 11.26 -37.88 0.41
C PHE A 78 10.34 -36.83 -0.21
N LYS A 79 10.16 -36.86 -1.53
CA LYS A 79 9.19 -36.00 -2.23
C LYS A 79 7.75 -36.37 -1.86
N SER A 80 7.42 -37.66 -1.81
CA SER A 80 6.09 -38.15 -1.41
C SER A 80 5.78 -37.86 0.07
N LEU A 81 6.81 -37.81 0.90
CA LEU A 81 6.73 -37.42 2.32
C LEU A 81 6.66 -35.90 2.52
N GLY A 82 6.73 -35.09 1.44
CA GLY A 82 6.70 -33.62 1.53
C GLY A 82 7.99 -32.97 2.05
N VAL A 83 9.03 -33.76 2.36
CA VAL A 83 10.30 -33.29 2.97
C VAL A 83 11.09 -32.37 2.01
N LEU A 84 10.86 -32.51 0.70
CA LEU A 84 11.49 -31.68 -0.34
C LEU A 84 10.59 -30.52 -0.80
N GLY A 85 9.43 -30.31 -0.16
CA GLY A 85 8.60 -29.14 -0.41
C GLY A 85 9.29 -27.86 0.07
N PRO A 86 9.06 -26.70 -0.60
CA PRO A 86 9.54 -25.44 -0.09
C PRO A 86 8.88 -25.16 1.27
N SER A 87 9.65 -24.56 2.19
CA SER A 87 9.11 -24.10 3.46
C SER A 87 8.12 -22.95 3.26
N GLU A 88 7.23 -22.71 4.22
CA GLU A 88 6.25 -21.62 4.16
C GLU A 88 6.92 -20.25 3.97
N VAL A 89 8.08 -20.04 4.60
CA VAL A 89 8.88 -18.82 4.46
C VAL A 89 9.38 -18.67 3.02
N GLU A 90 9.92 -19.72 2.41
CA GLU A 90 10.38 -19.67 1.02
C GLU A 90 9.23 -19.42 0.04
N VAL A 91 8.05 -20.01 0.28
CA VAL A 91 6.86 -19.74 -0.54
C VAL A 91 6.44 -18.28 -0.39
N SER A 92 6.40 -17.76 0.84
CA SER A 92 6.09 -16.36 1.12
C SER A 92 7.05 -15.42 0.41
N ASP A 93 8.36 -15.66 0.53
CA ASP A 93 9.42 -14.85 -0.11
C ASP A 93 9.29 -14.86 -1.63
N ILE A 94 8.98 -16.02 -2.23
CA ILE A 94 8.75 -16.13 -3.68
C ILE A 94 7.50 -15.35 -4.08
N CYS A 95 6.40 -15.47 -3.33
CA CYS A 95 5.14 -14.79 -3.61
C CYS A 95 5.28 -13.28 -3.49
N GLU A 96 5.97 -12.79 -2.46
CA GLU A 96 6.25 -11.37 -2.25
C GLU A 96 7.23 -10.83 -3.30
N GLY A 97 8.36 -11.52 -3.50
CA GLY A 97 9.37 -11.13 -4.47
C GLY A 97 8.85 -11.09 -5.91
N ARG A 98 7.85 -11.93 -6.25
CA ARG A 98 7.18 -11.92 -7.55
C ARG A 98 5.89 -11.11 -7.61
N LYS A 99 5.50 -10.43 -6.52
CA LYS A 99 4.25 -9.63 -6.43
C LYS A 99 2.99 -10.44 -6.78
N MET A 100 2.97 -11.73 -6.42
CA MET A 100 1.88 -12.67 -6.69
C MET A 100 0.95 -12.88 -5.49
N ASN A 101 1.08 -12.06 -4.44
CA ASN A 101 0.20 -12.11 -3.28
C ASN A 101 -1.14 -11.38 -3.54
N VAL A 102 -2.17 -11.74 -2.77
CA VAL A 102 -3.52 -11.17 -2.90
C VAL A 102 -3.51 -9.68 -2.59
N ALA A 103 -2.76 -9.29 -1.56
CA ALA A 103 -2.61 -7.90 -1.14
C ALA A 103 -2.14 -6.96 -2.27
N HIS A 104 -1.22 -7.41 -3.11
CA HIS A 104 -0.71 -6.63 -4.23
C HIS A 104 -1.81 -6.32 -5.25
N GLY A 105 -2.59 -7.34 -5.63
CA GLY A 105 -3.73 -7.18 -6.53
C GLY A 105 -4.79 -6.25 -5.95
N LEU A 106 -5.10 -6.39 -4.65
CA LEU A 106 -6.06 -5.53 -3.96
C LEU A 106 -5.60 -4.08 -3.88
N ALA A 107 -4.32 -3.82 -3.60
CA ALA A 107 -3.76 -2.46 -3.55
C ALA A 107 -3.86 -1.76 -4.92
N TRP A 108 -3.47 -2.44 -6.01
CA TRP A 108 -3.61 -1.89 -7.36
C TRP A 108 -5.06 -1.69 -7.76
N SER A 109 -5.95 -2.63 -7.41
CA SER A 109 -7.38 -2.51 -7.66
C SER A 109 -7.98 -1.30 -6.94
N PHE A 110 -7.63 -1.09 -5.67
CA PHE A 110 -8.08 0.06 -4.90
C PHE A 110 -7.54 1.39 -5.46
N TYR A 111 -6.26 1.41 -5.84
CA TYR A 111 -5.65 2.58 -6.46
C TYR A 111 -6.29 2.95 -7.81
N LEU A 112 -6.26 2.03 -8.78
CA LEU A 112 -6.75 2.27 -10.15
C LEU A 112 -8.28 2.34 -10.22
N GLY A 113 -8.96 1.56 -9.37
CA GLY A 113 -10.41 1.45 -9.31
C GLY A 113 -11.08 2.62 -8.60
N TYR A 114 -10.38 3.25 -7.66
CA TYR A 114 -10.99 4.24 -6.77
C TYR A 114 -10.09 5.46 -6.50
N LEU A 115 -8.98 5.31 -5.78
CA LEU A 115 -8.21 6.45 -5.27
C LEU A 115 -7.73 7.40 -6.37
N ARG A 116 -7.22 6.86 -7.49
CA ARG A 116 -6.77 7.66 -8.63
C ARG A 116 -7.88 8.52 -9.23
N LEU A 117 -9.14 8.09 -9.11
CA LEU A 117 -10.28 8.83 -9.63
C LEU A 117 -10.75 9.92 -8.68
N VAL A 118 -10.81 9.61 -7.38
CA VAL A 118 -11.50 10.44 -6.39
C VAL A 118 -10.58 11.48 -5.75
N LEU A 119 -9.33 11.12 -5.45
CA LEU A 119 -8.38 12.03 -4.77
C LEU A 119 -8.12 13.33 -5.56
N PRO A 120 -7.96 13.31 -6.90
CA PRO A 120 -7.78 14.55 -7.67
C PRO A 120 -8.93 15.56 -7.56
N ARG A 121 -10.15 15.12 -7.25
CA ARG A 121 -11.36 15.97 -7.14
C ARG A 121 -11.76 16.27 -5.70
N LEU A 122 -11.12 15.61 -4.74
CA LEU A 122 -11.49 15.69 -3.33
C LEU A 122 -11.28 17.08 -2.75
N GLU A 123 -10.17 17.75 -3.10
CA GLU A 123 -9.86 19.08 -2.58
C GLU A 123 -10.91 20.13 -2.99
N ASP A 124 -11.38 20.06 -4.24
CA ASP A 124 -12.45 20.93 -4.73
C ASP A 124 -13.77 20.63 -4.00
N SER A 125 -14.06 19.35 -3.77
CA SER A 125 -15.25 18.90 -3.03
C SER A 125 -15.24 19.40 -1.58
N ILE A 126 -14.08 19.33 -0.90
CA ILE A 126 -13.89 19.85 0.46
C ILE A 126 -14.01 21.38 0.47
N THR A 127 -13.45 22.06 -0.53
CA THR A 127 -13.51 23.53 -0.64
C THR A 127 -14.94 24.00 -0.83
N ALA A 128 -15.71 23.36 -1.71
CA ALA A 128 -17.13 23.63 -1.91
C ALA A 128 -17.94 23.37 -0.63
N PHE A 129 -17.67 22.26 0.05
CA PHE A 129 -18.31 21.94 1.33
C PHE A 129 -18.05 23.00 2.41
N ARG A 130 -16.81 23.50 2.52
CA ARG A 130 -16.45 24.55 3.47
C ARG A 130 -17.14 25.87 3.16
N ALA A 131 -17.30 26.19 1.88
CA ALA A 131 -17.97 27.42 1.46
C ALA A 131 -19.45 27.47 1.89
N THR A 132 -20.12 26.31 1.96
CA THR A 132 -21.51 26.22 2.42
C THR A 132 -21.66 26.09 3.93
N HIS A 133 -20.62 25.65 4.65
CA HIS A 133 -20.65 25.36 6.09
C HIS A 133 -19.78 26.32 6.95
N GLN A 134 -19.71 27.61 6.59
CA GLN A 134 -18.78 28.60 7.16
C GLN A 134 -18.91 28.85 8.68
N SER A 135 -19.94 28.33 9.36
CA SER A 135 -20.38 28.87 10.67
C SER A 135 -20.20 27.98 11.90
N SER A 136 -19.66 26.75 11.84
CA SER A 136 -19.81 25.85 13.00
C SER A 136 -18.65 24.92 13.39
N THR A 137 -17.48 24.90 12.74
CA THR A 137 -16.43 23.95 13.17
C THR A 137 -15.00 24.31 12.77
N PHE A 138 -14.03 23.82 13.56
CA PHE A 138 -12.60 23.96 13.32
C PHE A 138 -12.17 23.16 12.08
N TRP A 139 -12.17 23.84 10.93
CA TRP A 139 -11.57 23.35 9.69
C TRP A 139 -10.12 23.82 9.59
N GLY A 140 -9.23 23.12 10.31
CA GLY A 140 -7.78 23.30 10.18
C GLY A 140 -7.29 23.03 8.76
N ARG A 141 -6.02 23.36 8.48
CA ARG A 141 -5.41 23.11 7.15
C ARG A 141 -5.20 21.62 6.90
N GLY A 142 -4.91 20.85 7.96
CA GLY A 142 -4.81 19.39 7.93
C GLY A 142 -6.08 18.64 7.49
N ASN A 143 -7.24 19.29 7.51
CA ASN A 143 -8.53 18.66 7.23
C ASN A 143 -8.85 18.56 5.72
N ARG A 144 -7.86 18.75 4.85
CA ARG A 144 -8.01 18.75 3.37
C ARG A 144 -7.68 17.41 2.72
N LYS A 145 -7.24 16.44 3.51
CA LYS A 145 -6.80 15.12 3.05
C LYS A 145 -7.84 14.07 3.39
N LEU A 146 -7.92 13.02 2.57
CA LEU A 146 -8.66 11.81 2.91
C LEU A 146 -7.88 11.00 3.94
N LEU A 147 -8.46 10.76 5.11
CA LEU A 147 -7.89 9.82 6.08
C LEU A 147 -8.40 8.42 5.74
N ILE A 148 -7.49 7.51 5.40
CA ILE A 148 -7.80 6.12 5.06
C ILE A 148 -7.35 5.25 6.22
N LEU A 149 -8.33 4.67 6.91
CA LEU A 149 -8.13 3.80 8.06
C LEU A 149 -7.84 2.37 7.61
N ILE A 150 -6.80 1.77 8.19
CA ILE A 150 -6.32 0.42 7.88
C ILE A 150 -6.15 -0.33 9.21
N PRO A 151 -7.22 -0.96 9.75
CA PRO A 151 -7.09 -1.84 10.92
C PRO A 151 -6.38 -3.14 10.58
N LEU A 152 -5.40 -3.51 11.41
CA LEU A 152 -4.53 -4.65 11.19
C LEU A 152 -5.28 -5.99 11.26
N ASN A 153 -6.27 -6.08 12.15
CA ASN A 153 -7.18 -7.23 12.22
C ASN A 153 -8.15 -7.33 11.01
N ALA A 154 -8.25 -6.29 10.16
CA ALA A 154 -9.23 -6.13 9.07
C ALA A 154 -10.70 -6.29 9.48
N ASN A 155 -11.00 -6.30 10.78
CA ASN A 155 -12.37 -6.28 11.29
C ASN A 155 -12.87 -4.83 11.22
N ILE A 156 -13.87 -4.58 10.40
CA ILE A 156 -14.33 -3.23 10.09
C ILE A 156 -15.85 -3.15 10.30
N SER A 157 -16.30 -2.27 11.19
CA SER A 157 -17.72 -1.96 11.31
C SER A 157 -18.26 -1.19 10.12
N HIS A 158 -19.58 -1.30 9.92
CA HIS A 158 -20.29 -0.60 8.85
C HIS A 158 -20.37 0.91 9.06
N LYS A 159 -20.26 1.37 10.31
CA LYS A 159 -20.29 2.78 10.69
C LYS A 159 -19.13 3.05 11.64
N LEU A 160 -18.53 4.24 11.50
CA LEU A 160 -17.45 4.67 12.40
C LEU A 160 -18.00 5.03 13.79
N GLU A 161 -19.26 5.45 13.84
CA GLU A 161 -19.97 5.79 15.07
C GLU A 161 -20.24 4.58 15.97
N ASP A 162 -20.22 3.37 15.40
CA ASP A 162 -20.37 2.12 16.16
C ASP A 162 -19.05 1.70 16.83
N GLU A 163 -17.91 2.28 16.41
CA GLU A 163 -16.57 1.96 16.92
C GLU A 163 -16.10 2.91 18.02
N ASP A 164 -16.53 4.17 17.97
CA ASP A 164 -16.14 5.19 18.94
C ASP A 164 -17.21 6.29 19.06
N ASP A 165 -17.78 6.45 20.25
CA ASP A 165 -18.82 7.43 20.55
C ASP A 165 -18.36 8.89 20.35
N SER A 166 -17.07 9.15 20.30
CA SER A 166 -16.52 10.50 20.04
C SER A 166 -16.55 10.88 18.56
N ILE A 167 -16.95 9.95 17.69
CA ILE A 167 -17.03 10.14 16.23
C ILE A 167 -18.50 10.25 15.84
N HIS A 168 -18.85 11.33 15.16
CA HIS A 168 -20.20 11.56 14.67
C HIS A 168 -20.20 11.88 13.20
N PHE A 169 -21.11 11.27 12.44
CA PHE A 169 -21.40 11.71 11.09
C PHE A 169 -21.88 13.17 11.09
N TYR A 170 -21.25 14.00 10.25
CA TYR A 170 -21.59 15.41 10.11
C TYR A 170 -22.45 15.65 8.87
N ASP A 171 -21.89 15.38 7.68
CA ASP A 171 -22.60 15.49 6.40
C ASP A 171 -21.80 14.80 5.27
N ASN A 172 -22.35 14.75 4.06
CA ASN A 172 -21.67 14.24 2.87
C ASN A 172 -20.95 15.37 2.10
N LEU A 173 -19.81 15.03 1.50
CA LEU A 173 -19.23 15.89 0.46
C LEU A 173 -20.10 15.88 -0.81
N PRO A 174 -20.01 16.92 -1.65
CA PRO A 174 -20.66 16.93 -2.95
C PRO A 174 -20.34 15.67 -3.77
N ASN A 175 -21.34 15.15 -4.46
CA ASN A 175 -21.21 13.93 -5.25
C ASN A 175 -20.21 14.08 -6.40
N ASN A 176 -19.32 13.11 -6.56
CA ASN A 176 -18.44 13.01 -7.72
C ASN A 176 -18.98 11.94 -8.68
N GLU A 177 -19.43 12.36 -9.86
CA GLU A 177 -19.96 11.47 -10.90
C GLU A 177 -18.92 11.20 -11.99
N ILE A 178 -18.76 9.92 -12.35
CA ILE A 178 -17.83 9.46 -13.39
C ILE A 178 -18.45 8.28 -14.13
N ASP A 179 -18.41 8.30 -15.47
CA ASP A 179 -18.79 7.16 -16.29
C ASP A 179 -17.69 6.10 -16.26
N ARG A 180 -17.99 4.84 -15.95
CA ARG A 180 -16.99 3.76 -15.88
C ARG A 180 -17.57 2.39 -16.18
N ALA A 181 -16.85 1.60 -16.99
CA ALA A 181 -17.14 0.19 -17.26
C ALA A 181 -18.61 -0.07 -17.69
N GLY A 182 -19.17 0.82 -18.52
CA GLY A 182 -20.56 0.74 -18.99
C GLY A 182 -21.60 1.31 -18.02
N VAL A 183 -21.20 1.77 -16.84
CA VAL A 183 -22.07 2.47 -15.87
C VAL A 183 -21.92 3.97 -16.07
N ARG A 184 -23.00 4.65 -16.46
CA ARG A 184 -23.06 6.11 -16.56
C ARG A 184 -23.41 6.73 -15.21
N GLY A 185 -22.81 7.88 -14.90
CA GLY A 185 -23.09 8.65 -13.68
C GLY A 185 -22.74 7.89 -12.41
N ARG A 186 -21.66 7.11 -12.38
CA ARG A 186 -21.28 6.39 -11.15
C ARG A 186 -20.88 7.41 -10.09
N VAL A 187 -21.64 7.43 -8.99
CA VAL A 187 -21.45 8.36 -7.88
C VAL A 187 -20.44 7.80 -6.88
N TYR A 188 -19.39 8.57 -6.59
CA TYR A 188 -18.49 8.35 -5.46
C TYR A 188 -18.85 9.31 -4.33
N LYS A 189 -19.18 8.76 -3.17
CA LYS A 189 -19.60 9.51 -1.99
C LYS A 189 -18.52 9.47 -0.92
N HIS A 190 -18.26 10.62 -0.33
CA HIS A 190 -17.40 10.73 0.85
C HIS A 190 -18.17 11.39 1.98
N ARG A 191 -17.91 10.94 3.20
CA ARG A 191 -18.56 11.44 4.41
C ARG A 191 -17.58 12.29 5.21
N VAL A 192 -18.10 13.37 5.78
CA VAL A 192 -17.42 14.21 6.75
C VAL A 192 -17.87 13.75 8.12
N TYR A 193 -16.91 13.50 9.00
CA TYR A 193 -17.13 13.16 10.40
C TYR A 193 -16.64 14.30 11.28
N ARG A 194 -17.33 14.51 12.39
CA ARG A 194 -16.90 15.35 13.50
C ARG A 194 -16.35 14.44 14.59
N VAL A 195 -15.07 14.63 14.91
CA VAL A 195 -14.37 13.90 15.97
C VAL A 195 -14.15 14.86 17.14
N GLN A 196 -14.60 14.48 18.33
CA GLN A 196 -14.45 15.27 19.55
C GLN A 196 -13.17 14.90 20.29
N ASP A 197 -12.46 15.92 20.77
CA ASP A 197 -11.32 15.76 21.68
C ASP A 197 -11.78 15.65 23.14
N GLU A 198 -10.88 15.32 24.06
CA GLU A 198 -11.15 15.20 25.50
C GLU A 198 -11.71 16.50 26.10
N ASP A 199 -11.33 17.65 25.54
CA ASP A 199 -11.83 18.98 25.90
C ASP A 199 -13.22 19.32 25.29
N GLY A 200 -13.86 18.39 24.59
CA GLY A 200 -15.14 18.60 23.89
C GLY A 200 -15.03 19.44 22.61
N LYS A 201 -13.80 19.68 22.12
CA LYS A 201 -13.57 20.43 20.88
C LYS A 201 -13.74 19.51 19.67
N GLY A 202 -14.65 19.87 18.77
CA GLY A 202 -14.94 19.12 17.55
C GLY A 202 -14.05 19.50 16.35
N TYR A 203 -13.47 18.48 15.71
CA TYR A 203 -12.68 18.58 14.48
C TYR A 203 -13.40 17.86 13.34
N ASN A 204 -13.52 18.51 12.18
CA ASN A 204 -14.15 17.88 11.01
C ASN A 204 -13.11 17.29 10.07
N CYS A 205 -13.29 16.05 9.63
CA CYS A 205 -12.40 15.37 8.71
C CYS A 205 -13.14 14.41 7.78
N VAL A 206 -12.54 14.14 6.62
CA VAL A 206 -13.03 13.12 5.68
C VAL A 206 -12.30 11.83 5.99
N VAL A 207 -13.04 10.80 6.41
CA VAL A 207 -12.48 9.54 6.89
C VAL A 207 -13.22 8.37 6.27
N GLU A 208 -12.48 7.34 5.88
CA GLU A 208 -13.03 6.08 5.38
C GLU A 208 -12.12 4.90 5.73
N TYR A 209 -12.71 3.71 5.85
CA TYR A 209 -11.93 2.47 5.87
C TYR A 209 -11.48 2.08 4.47
N ALA A 210 -10.30 1.48 4.37
CA ALA A 210 -9.88 0.82 3.14
C ALA A 210 -10.79 -0.39 2.87
N THR A 211 -11.72 -0.24 1.93
CA THR A 211 -12.71 -1.28 1.56
C THR A 211 -12.09 -2.65 1.21
N PRO A 212 -10.91 -2.77 0.57
CA PRO A 212 -10.31 -4.07 0.29
C PRO A 212 -10.03 -4.93 1.53
N LEU A 213 -9.89 -4.32 2.71
CA LEU A 213 -9.70 -5.07 3.95
C LEU A 213 -10.92 -5.91 4.31
N LEU A 214 -12.13 -5.45 4.00
CA LEU A 214 -13.35 -6.24 4.15
C LEU A 214 -13.31 -7.50 3.28
N THR A 215 -12.65 -7.45 2.12
CA THR A 215 -12.45 -8.64 1.27
C THR A 215 -11.50 -9.63 1.96
N LEU A 216 -10.40 -9.15 2.53
CA LEU A 216 -9.47 -10.00 3.29
C LEU A 216 -10.15 -10.62 4.52
N TYR A 217 -10.98 -9.86 5.24
CA TYR A 217 -11.76 -10.38 6.35
C TYR A 217 -12.75 -11.45 5.90
N ASN A 218 -13.55 -11.19 4.86
CA ASN A 218 -14.51 -12.18 4.37
C ASN A 218 -13.83 -13.45 3.85
N MET A 219 -12.67 -13.32 3.21
CA MET A 219 -11.85 -14.48 2.82
C MET A 219 -11.41 -15.28 4.04
N SER A 220 -11.14 -14.65 5.19
CA SER A 220 -10.71 -15.38 6.39
C SER A 220 -11.85 -16.15 7.06
N GLN A 221 -13.09 -15.71 6.85
CA GLN A 221 -14.27 -16.39 7.39
C GLN A 221 -14.72 -17.56 6.50
N GLU A 222 -14.26 -17.61 5.25
CA GLU A 222 -14.62 -18.66 4.31
C GLU A 222 -13.62 -19.81 4.35
N SER A 223 -14.04 -20.93 4.95
CA SER A 223 -13.25 -22.17 5.06
C SER A 223 -12.61 -22.63 3.75
N ARG A 224 -13.28 -22.42 2.62
CA ARG A 224 -12.81 -22.84 1.29
C ARG A 224 -11.67 -21.99 0.74
N ALA A 225 -11.45 -20.79 1.28
CA ALA A 225 -10.40 -19.90 0.82
C ALA A 225 -9.00 -20.35 1.29
N GLY A 226 -8.92 -21.22 2.32
CA GLY A 226 -7.64 -21.61 2.91
C GLY A 226 -6.85 -20.42 3.47
N PHE A 227 -7.57 -19.40 3.95
CA PHE A 227 -7.04 -18.13 4.40
C PHE A 227 -7.45 -17.93 5.86
N GLY A 228 -6.49 -17.89 6.79
CA GLY A 228 -6.76 -17.76 8.21
C GLY A 228 -6.50 -16.34 8.73
N GLU A 229 -6.65 -16.17 10.04
CA GLU A 229 -6.32 -14.92 10.72
C GLU A 229 -4.83 -14.54 10.62
N PRO A 230 -3.85 -15.44 10.84
CA PRO A 230 -2.44 -15.09 10.70
C PRO A 230 -2.10 -14.59 9.28
N GLU A 231 -2.60 -15.27 8.25
CA GLU A 231 -2.40 -14.89 6.85
C GLU A 231 -3.09 -13.56 6.55
N ARG A 232 -4.28 -13.33 7.11
CA ARG A 232 -5.00 -12.05 7.01
C ARG A 232 -4.14 -10.89 7.46
N ARG A 233 -3.59 -10.95 8.67
CA ARG A 233 -2.74 -9.86 9.22
C ARG A 233 -1.54 -9.59 8.32
N GLN A 234 -0.86 -10.64 7.85
CA GLN A 234 0.26 -10.51 6.94
C GLN A 234 -0.16 -9.83 5.62
N GLN A 235 -1.28 -10.23 5.03
CA GLN A 235 -1.79 -9.59 3.81
C GLN A 235 -2.23 -8.14 4.04
N VAL A 236 -2.74 -7.77 5.22
CA VAL A 236 -3.07 -6.37 5.54
C VAL A 236 -1.80 -5.52 5.57
N LEU A 237 -0.72 -6.00 6.19
CA LEU A 237 0.58 -5.30 6.18
C LEU A 237 1.13 -5.17 4.77
N LEU A 238 1.12 -6.25 3.98
CA LEU A 238 1.54 -6.21 2.58
C LEU A 238 0.68 -5.25 1.74
N PHE A 239 -0.63 -5.17 2.03
CA PHE A 239 -1.54 -4.24 1.37
C PHE A 239 -1.18 -2.80 1.73
N TYR A 240 -0.95 -2.52 3.02
CA TYR A 240 -0.54 -1.21 3.50
C TYR A 240 0.77 -0.75 2.85
N THR A 241 1.82 -1.58 2.88
CA THR A 241 3.13 -1.23 2.32
C THR A 241 3.07 -1.07 0.81
N THR A 242 2.36 -1.98 0.11
CA THR A 242 2.19 -1.88 -1.35
C THR A 242 1.40 -0.63 -1.73
N LEU A 243 0.30 -0.33 -1.03
CA LEU A 243 -0.51 0.84 -1.31
C LEU A 243 0.27 2.13 -1.04
N GLN A 244 1.05 2.16 0.04
CA GLN A 244 1.94 3.26 0.36
C GLN A 244 2.93 3.52 -0.79
N ASP A 245 3.64 2.49 -1.28
CA ASP A 245 4.57 2.60 -2.40
C ASP A 245 3.87 3.10 -3.68
N ILE A 246 2.70 2.57 -4.01
CA ILE A 246 1.92 3.00 -5.19
C ILE A 246 1.56 4.49 -5.09
N LEU A 247 1.03 4.93 -3.94
CA LEU A 247 0.57 6.30 -3.76
C LEU A 247 1.72 7.30 -3.64
N GLU A 248 2.83 6.90 -3.00
CA GLU A 248 4.05 7.69 -2.95
C GLU A 248 4.64 7.87 -4.35
N ASN A 249 4.44 6.96 -5.30
CA ASN A 249 4.87 7.13 -6.69
C ASN A 249 3.83 7.83 -7.59
N SER A 250 2.64 8.15 -7.08
CA SER A 250 1.55 8.78 -7.85
C SER A 250 1.51 10.30 -7.69
N LEU A 251 1.90 11.05 -8.72
CA LEU A 251 1.87 12.52 -8.71
C LEU A 251 0.46 13.09 -8.49
N GLU A 252 -0.56 12.41 -9.01
CA GLU A 252 -1.96 12.83 -8.93
C GLU A 252 -2.52 12.69 -7.50
N CYS A 253 -2.02 11.73 -6.72
CA CYS A 253 -2.54 11.39 -5.39
C CYS A 253 -1.68 11.95 -4.24
N ARG A 254 -0.40 12.26 -4.49
CA ARG A 254 0.51 12.82 -3.49
C ARG A 254 -0.12 14.01 -2.76
N ASN A 255 0.09 14.06 -1.44
CA ASN A 255 -0.39 15.11 -0.54
C ASN A 255 -1.93 15.27 -0.45
N ARG A 256 -2.74 14.31 -0.93
CA ARG A 256 -4.22 14.35 -0.86
C ARG A 256 -4.83 13.29 0.06
N TYR A 257 -4.00 12.39 0.60
CA TYR A 257 -4.41 11.32 1.50
C TYR A 257 -3.49 11.26 2.72
N LYS A 258 -3.93 10.50 3.73
CA LYS A 258 -3.09 10.00 4.81
C LYS A 258 -3.56 8.58 5.16
N LEU A 259 -2.64 7.62 5.09
CA LEU A 259 -2.89 6.27 5.58
C LEU A 259 -2.69 6.25 7.09
N ILE A 260 -3.60 5.60 7.81
CA ILE A 260 -3.54 5.39 9.25
C ILE A 260 -3.65 3.90 9.49
N LEU A 261 -2.52 3.28 9.83
CA LEU A 261 -2.47 1.89 10.28
C LEU A 261 -2.92 1.84 11.75
N LEU A 262 -3.95 1.05 12.05
CA LEU A 262 -4.47 0.87 13.40
C LEU A 262 -4.04 -0.50 13.91
N ASN A 263 -3.31 -0.51 15.02
CA ASN A 263 -2.87 -1.72 15.71
C ASN A 263 -3.92 -2.13 16.74
N ASP A 264 -3.96 -3.43 17.05
CA ASP A 264 -4.97 -4.00 17.94
C ASP A 264 -4.57 -3.91 19.43
N GLU A 265 -3.38 -3.37 19.75
CA GLU A 265 -2.89 -3.20 21.13
C GLU A 265 -3.74 -2.22 21.97
N HIS A 266 -4.71 -1.56 21.34
CA HIS A 266 -5.54 -0.54 21.93
C HIS A 266 -7.05 -0.84 21.80
N GLU A 267 -7.43 -2.09 21.50
CA GLU A 267 -8.85 -2.51 21.46
C GLU A 267 -9.58 -2.26 22.81
N ASP A 268 -8.85 -2.16 23.93
CA ASP A 268 -9.42 -1.89 25.25
C ASP A 268 -9.78 -0.41 25.50
N ASP A 269 -9.28 0.54 24.70
CA ASP A 269 -9.60 1.97 24.84
C ASP A 269 -10.77 2.33 23.90
N PRO A 270 -11.98 2.61 24.42
CA PRO A 270 -13.15 2.91 23.59
C PRO A 270 -12.99 4.19 22.75
N HIS A 271 -12.01 5.04 23.09
CA HIS A 271 -11.71 6.27 22.34
C HIS A 271 -10.41 6.16 21.52
N PHE A 272 -9.91 4.95 21.29
CA PHE A 272 -8.68 4.74 20.54
C PHE A 272 -8.75 5.34 19.13
N LEU A 273 -9.87 5.15 18.42
CA LEU A 273 -10.03 5.56 17.03
C LEU A 273 -10.06 7.08 16.88
N SER A 274 -10.85 7.77 17.71
CA SER A 274 -10.90 9.23 17.74
C SER A 274 -9.53 9.82 18.09
N LYS A 275 -8.85 9.29 19.12
CA LYS A 275 -7.48 9.69 19.47
C LYS A 275 -6.50 9.48 18.32
N ALA A 276 -6.58 8.35 17.61
CA ALA A 276 -5.72 8.08 16.46
C ALA A 276 -5.95 9.09 15.33
N ILE A 277 -7.22 9.41 15.02
CA ILE A 277 -7.57 10.41 13.99
C ILE A 277 -7.09 11.80 14.41
N LEU A 278 -7.37 12.23 15.65
CA LEU A 278 -6.98 13.55 16.15
C LEU A 278 -5.47 13.76 16.15
N ARG A 279 -4.69 12.73 16.57
CA ARG A 279 -3.22 12.77 16.49
C ARG A 279 -2.74 13.06 15.07
N HIS A 280 -3.35 12.42 14.07
CA HIS A 280 -2.99 12.63 12.67
C HIS A 280 -3.40 14.01 12.16
N LEU A 281 -4.58 14.51 12.53
CA LEU A 281 -5.04 15.85 12.17
C LEU A 281 -4.12 16.95 12.74
N GLN A 282 -3.74 16.83 14.02
CA GLN A 282 -2.83 17.75 14.69
C GLN A 282 -1.43 17.72 14.06
N GLN A 283 -0.93 16.53 13.70
CA GLN A 283 0.36 16.39 13.03
C GLN A 283 0.37 17.06 11.65
N GLN A 284 -0.70 16.88 10.87
CA GLN A 284 -0.85 17.53 9.57
C GLN A 284 -0.91 19.06 9.67
N GLU A 285 -1.61 19.59 10.68
CA GLU A 285 -1.67 21.04 10.92
C GLU A 285 -0.28 21.61 11.23
N LYS A 286 0.52 20.91 12.06
CA LYS A 286 1.89 21.31 12.38
C LYS A 286 2.79 21.30 11.13
N GLU A 287 2.76 20.22 10.36
CA GLU A 287 3.57 20.08 9.14
C GLU A 287 3.24 21.18 8.10
N GLU A 288 1.97 21.48 7.88
CA GLU A 288 1.55 22.51 6.93
C GLU A 288 1.79 23.95 7.41
N PHE A 289 1.78 24.16 8.74
CA PHE A 289 2.17 25.43 9.34
C PHE A 289 3.67 25.70 9.13
N CYS A 290 4.53 24.70 9.37
CA CYS A 290 5.98 24.82 9.22
C CYS A 290 6.46 25.10 7.78
N LEU A 291 5.65 24.75 6.76
CA LEU A 291 5.96 25.00 5.35
C LEU A 291 5.53 26.39 4.85
N SER A 292 4.82 27.17 5.66
CA SER A 292 4.38 28.51 5.28
C SER A 292 5.36 29.56 5.84
N PRO A 293 6.00 30.41 5.00
CA PRO A 293 6.82 31.49 5.53
C PRO A 293 5.93 32.45 6.34
N PRO A 294 6.41 33.02 7.45
CA PRO A 294 5.65 34.00 8.22
C PRO A 294 5.28 35.18 7.31
N PRO A 295 4.09 35.78 7.47
CA PRO A 295 3.68 36.89 6.63
C PRO A 295 4.73 38.01 6.74
N HIS A 296 5.24 38.45 5.58
CA HIS A 296 6.14 39.60 5.48
C HIS A 296 5.55 40.76 6.30
N ARG A 297 6.13 41.03 7.48
CA ARG A 297 5.94 42.29 8.17
C ARG A 297 6.40 43.37 7.19
N ARG A 298 5.46 44.10 6.58
CA ARG A 298 5.78 45.31 5.83
C ARG A 298 6.48 46.25 6.81
N TRP A 299 7.78 46.40 6.62
CA TRP A 299 8.56 47.43 7.28
C TRP A 299 8.00 48.78 6.84
N PHE A 300 7.50 49.56 7.80
CA PHE A 300 7.34 51.00 7.61
C PHE A 300 8.73 51.58 7.35
N THR A 301 9.07 51.82 6.08
CA THR A 301 10.21 52.65 5.73
C THR A 301 9.83 54.11 6.02
N ARG A 302 10.25 54.59 7.20
CA ARG A 302 10.44 56.03 7.42
C ARG A 302 11.43 56.53 6.36
N GLN A 303 11.00 57.44 5.50
CA GLN A 303 11.88 58.18 4.59
C GLN A 303 12.88 59.00 5.41
N PRO A 304 14.19 58.96 5.12
CA PRO A 304 15.14 59.89 5.70
C PRO A 304 15.15 61.20 4.89
N THR A 305 14.98 62.30 5.61
CA THR A 305 15.20 63.69 5.19
C THR A 305 16.58 63.88 4.57
N ARG A 306 16.66 64.53 3.40
CA ARG A 306 17.93 65.03 2.82
C ARG A 306 18.22 66.45 3.33
N PRO A 307 19.49 66.80 3.60
CA PRO A 307 19.87 68.17 3.93
C PRO A 307 20.21 69.01 2.69
N ASP A 308 20.11 70.32 2.89
CA ASP A 308 20.21 71.41 1.92
C ASP A 308 21.56 71.55 1.20
N VAL A 309 21.52 72.03 -0.05
CA VAL A 309 22.60 72.79 -0.71
C VAL A 309 22.00 73.97 -1.49
N LEU A 310 22.51 75.16 -1.18
CA LEU A 310 22.18 76.52 -1.65
C LEU A 310 22.45 76.78 -3.16
N GLN A 311 21.49 77.43 -3.87
CA GLN A 311 21.52 78.77 -4.53
C GLN A 311 21.83 78.80 -6.06
N PRO A 312 21.48 79.88 -6.84
CA PRO A 312 20.82 81.15 -6.49
C PRO A 312 19.66 81.65 -7.42
N ILE A 313 18.79 82.48 -6.81
CA ILE A 313 18.18 83.77 -7.26
C ILE A 313 17.83 83.99 -8.75
N THR A 314 16.55 84.27 -9.03
CA THR A 314 16.09 85.37 -9.91
C THR A 314 14.66 85.82 -9.57
N CYS A 315 14.45 87.14 -9.59
CA CYS A 315 13.27 87.92 -9.24
C CYS A 315 12.01 87.68 -10.08
N GLY A 316 10.83 88.00 -9.53
CA GLY A 316 9.66 88.28 -10.36
C GLY A 316 8.31 88.49 -9.65
N ALA A 317 8.12 89.70 -9.11
CA ALA A 317 6.87 90.47 -9.01
C ALA A 317 5.67 89.97 -8.16
N ALA A 318 5.32 90.84 -7.20
CA ALA A 318 4.08 90.92 -6.45
C ALA A 318 2.89 91.40 -7.29
N LEU A 319 1.66 91.08 -6.88
CA LEU A 319 0.68 92.11 -6.49
C LEU A 319 -0.53 91.52 -5.75
N ILE A 320 -1.03 92.34 -4.84
CA ILE A 320 -2.10 92.17 -3.87
C ILE A 320 -3.49 92.37 -4.51
N ARG A 321 -4.46 91.52 -4.19
CA ARG A 321 -5.74 91.93 -3.58
C ARG A 321 -6.49 90.72 -3.02
#